data_AF-A0A5M6I297-F1
#
_entry.id   AF-A0A5M6I297-F1
#
_cell.length_a   1.000
_cell.length_b   1.000
_cell.length_c   1.000
_cell.angle_alpha   90.00
_cell.angle_beta   90.00
_cell.angle_gamma   90.00
#
_symmetry.space_group_name_H-M   'P 1'
#
loop_
_entity.id
_entity.type
_entity.pdbx_description
1 polymer ?
#
loop_
_entity_poly.entity_id
_entity_poly.type
_entity_poly.pdbx_seq_one_letter_code
_entity_poly.pdbx_strand_id
1 'polypeptide(L)'
;MTEAVLIDGNLYVKQPDGSLRPSAGKTDFAKLAAMSEEEIEAAALNDPDALPMTDEQWAEAMKVPRKRYIHLGVDDDVLSWFKSHGRGYQTRINAVLRRYVETHRKAG
;
A
#
# COMPACT_ATOMS: atom_id res chain seq x y z
N MET A 1 -14.90 -7.75 22.38
CA MET A 1 -14.42 -7.58 20.99
C MET A 1 -14.11 -8.96 20.44
N THR A 2 -14.69 -9.33 19.30
CA THR A 2 -14.39 -10.59 18.60
C THR A 2 -13.07 -10.43 17.84
N GLU A 3 -12.12 -11.32 18.12
CA GLU A 3 -10.79 -11.33 17.48
C GLU A 3 -10.87 -12.18 16.19
N ALA A 4 -10.51 -11.59 15.04
CA ALA A 4 -10.52 -12.28 13.75
C ALA A 4 -9.12 -12.85 13.46
N VAL A 5 -9.05 -14.12 13.07
CA VAL A 5 -7.80 -14.88 12.86
C VAL A 5 -7.83 -15.49 11.45
N LEU A 6 -6.73 -15.38 10.70
CA LEU A 6 -6.55 -16.03 9.40
C LEU A 6 -5.74 -17.32 9.59
N ILE A 7 -6.28 -18.45 9.11
CA ILE A 7 -5.63 -19.77 9.13
C ILE A 7 -5.78 -20.37 7.73
N ASP A 8 -4.67 -20.66 7.06
CA ASP A 8 -4.63 -21.27 5.72
C ASP A 8 -5.54 -20.58 4.68
N GLY A 9 -5.61 -19.25 4.74
CA GLY A 9 -6.45 -18.43 3.86
C GLY A 9 -7.93 -18.36 4.24
N ASN A 10 -8.36 -19.10 5.27
CA ASN A 10 -9.72 -19.03 5.81
C ASN A 10 -9.77 -18.10 7.03
N LEU A 11 -10.79 -17.23 7.06
CA LEU A 11 -11.01 -16.31 8.16
C LEU A 11 -11.82 -17.01 9.27
N TYR A 12 -11.42 -16.84 10.52
CA TYR A 12 -12.08 -17.37 11.71
C TYR A 12 -12.37 -16.27 12.73
N VAL A 13 -13.48 -16.38 13.45
CA VAL A 13 -13.82 -15.55 14.60
C VAL A 13 -13.54 -16.34 15.87
N LYS A 14 -12.68 -15.81 16.74
CA LYS A 14 -12.39 -16.37 18.06
C LYS A 14 -13.50 -16.03 19.05
N GLN A 15 -14.07 -17.08 19.63
CA GLN A 15 -15.13 -17.00 20.62
C GLN A 15 -14.55 -16.77 22.03
N PRO A 16 -15.37 -16.34 23.01
CA PRO A 16 -14.93 -16.13 24.39
C PRO A 16 -14.36 -17.38 25.08
N ASP A 17 -14.77 -18.57 24.63
CA ASP A 17 -14.27 -19.87 25.11
C ASP A 17 -12.97 -20.32 24.42
N GLY A 18 -12.41 -19.49 23.54
CA GLY A 18 -11.20 -19.79 22.76
C GLY A 18 -11.43 -20.61 21.51
N SER A 19 -12.67 -21.05 21.23
CA SER A 19 -12.99 -21.78 20.00
C SER A 19 -12.95 -20.86 18.77
N LEU A 20 -12.62 -21.43 17.62
CA LEU A 20 -12.58 -20.73 16.33
C LEU A 20 -13.76 -21.15 15.48
N ARG A 21 -14.53 -20.18 14.99
CA ARG A 21 -15.61 -20.42 14.02
C ARG A 21 -15.27 -19.80 12.67
N PRO A 22 -15.48 -20.50 11.54
CA PRO A 22 -15.31 -19.90 10.23
C PRO A 22 -16.13 -18.62 10.11
N SER A 23 -15.47 -17.54 9.72
CA SER A 23 -16.10 -16.28 9.37
C SER A 23 -16.47 -16.36 7.89
N ALA A 24 -17.71 -16.73 7.58
CA ALA A 24 -18.20 -16.61 6.22
C ALA A 24 -18.27 -15.11 5.86
N GLY A 25 -17.41 -14.67 4.95
CA GLY A 25 -17.58 -13.37 4.29
C GLY A 25 -18.92 -13.35 3.54
N LYS A 26 -19.50 -12.16 3.34
CA LYS A 26 -20.73 -12.01 2.54
C LYS A 26 -20.48 -12.10 1.03
N THR A 27 -19.22 -12.25 0.63
CA THR A 27 -18.78 -12.23 -0.76
C THR A 27 -18.95 -13.61 -1.39
N ASP A 28 -19.65 -13.65 -2.52
CA ASP A 28 -19.76 -14.84 -3.35
C ASP A 28 -18.54 -14.94 -4.28
N PHE A 29 -17.52 -15.65 -3.82
CA PHE A 29 -16.28 -15.84 -4.56
C PHE A 29 -16.44 -16.74 -5.79
N ALA A 30 -17.40 -17.67 -5.78
CA ALA A 30 -17.66 -18.54 -6.93
C ALA A 30 -18.26 -17.73 -8.08
N LYS A 31 -19.17 -16.80 -7.77
CA LYS A 31 -19.70 -15.85 -8.74
C LYS A 31 -18.58 -14.95 -9.30
N LEU A 32 -17.76 -14.36 -8.43
CA LEU A 32 -16.66 -13.48 -8.88
C LEU A 32 -15.68 -14.20 -9.81
N ALA A 33 -15.30 -15.45 -9.50
CA ALA A 33 -14.40 -16.25 -10.32
C ALA A 33 -15.00 -16.68 -11.67
N ALA A 34 -16.33 -16.65 -11.80
CA ALA A 34 -17.04 -17.02 -13.02
C ALA A 34 -17.43 -15.80 -13.88
N MET A 35 -17.24 -14.57 -13.41
CA MET A 35 -17.55 -13.35 -14.17
C MET A 35 -16.64 -13.23 -15.40
N SER A 36 -17.21 -12.80 -16.51
CA SER A 36 -16.43 -12.49 -17.72
C SER A 36 -15.73 -11.14 -17.59
N GLU A 37 -14.71 -10.90 -18.43
CA GLU A 37 -14.01 -9.61 -18.45
C GLU A 37 -14.97 -8.46 -18.80
N GLU A 38 -15.90 -8.69 -19.73
CA GLU A 38 -16.88 -7.70 -20.15
C GLU A 38 -17.86 -7.35 -19.01
N GLU A 39 -18.24 -8.33 -18.19
CA GLU A 39 -19.07 -8.10 -17.00
C GLU A 39 -18.32 -7.31 -15.93
N ILE A 40 -17.01 -7.57 -15.77
CA ILE A 40 -16.13 -6.85 -14.84
C ILE A 40 -15.98 -5.39 -15.29
N GLU A 41 -15.69 -5.16 -16.57
CA GLU A 41 -15.55 -3.82 -17.15
C GLU A 41 -16.86 -3.02 -17.03
N ALA A 42 -18.00 -3.65 -17.37
CA ALA A 42 -19.30 -3.02 -17.22
C ALA A 42 -19.61 -2.67 -15.76
N ALA A 43 -19.28 -3.55 -14.81
CA ALA A 43 -19.46 -3.26 -13.39
C ALA A 43 -18.60 -2.08 -12.94
N ALA A 44 -17.32 -2.03 -13.33
CA ALA A 44 -16.41 -0.95 -12.99
C ALA A 44 -16.86 0.41 -13.56
N LEU A 45 -17.37 0.44 -14.80
CA LEU A 45 -17.90 1.67 -15.43
C LEU A 45 -19.21 2.16 -14.80
N ASN A 46 -19.97 1.28 -14.14
CA ASN A 46 -21.22 1.62 -13.46
C ASN A 46 -21.03 1.98 -11.97
N ASP A 47 -19.83 1.83 -11.42
CA ASP A 47 -19.53 2.18 -10.02
C ASP A 47 -18.94 3.61 -9.94
N PRO A 48 -19.72 4.63 -9.53
CA PRO A 48 -19.24 6.01 -9.47
C PRO A 48 -18.14 6.24 -8.42
N ASP A 49 -18.02 5.36 -7.41
CA ASP A 49 -17.00 5.46 -6.37
C ASP A 49 -15.66 4.81 -6.79
N ALA A 50 -15.68 3.97 -7.84
CA ALA A 50 -14.54 3.17 -8.27
C ALA A 50 -14.32 3.18 -9.80
N LEU A 51 -14.67 4.28 -10.47
CA LEU A 51 -14.48 4.43 -11.91
C LEU A 51 -12.99 4.23 -12.30
N PRO A 52 -12.72 3.43 -13.35
CA PRO A 52 -11.37 3.28 -13.87
C PRO A 52 -10.85 4.60 -14.45
N MET A 53 -9.57 4.88 -14.25
CA MET A 53 -8.92 6.04 -14.86
C MET A 53 -8.81 5.87 -16.38
N THR A 54 -9.02 6.95 -17.13
CA THR A 54 -8.79 6.96 -18.59
C THR A 54 -7.30 6.91 -18.91
N ASP A 55 -6.95 6.57 -20.15
CA ASP A 55 -5.56 6.53 -20.60
C ASP A 55 -4.87 7.90 -20.48
N GLU A 56 -5.60 9.00 -20.70
CA GLU A 56 -5.08 10.36 -20.51
C GLU A 56 -4.78 10.63 -19.03
N GLN A 57 -5.69 10.23 -18.14
CA GLN A 57 -5.49 10.36 -16.69
C GLN A 57 -4.30 9.52 -16.21
N TRP A 58 -4.10 8.33 -16.79
CA TRP A 58 -2.93 7.50 -16.54
C TRP A 58 -1.64 8.13 -17.07
N ALA A 59 -1.69 8.79 -18.23
CA ALA A 59 -0.52 9.47 -18.81
C ALA A 59 -0.07 10.67 -17.96
N GLU A 60 -1.01 11.35 -17.31
CA GLU A 60 -0.74 12.45 -16.38
C GLU A 60 -0.36 12.00 -14.97
N ALA A 61 -0.53 10.71 -14.65
CA ALA A 61 -0.25 10.19 -13.32
C ALA A 61 1.23 10.38 -12.94
N MET A 62 1.46 10.97 -11.75
CA MET A 62 2.82 11.18 -11.26
C MET A 62 3.48 9.84 -10.91
N LYS A 63 4.59 9.52 -11.60
CA LYS A 63 5.41 8.35 -11.25
C LYS A 63 6.04 8.54 -9.88
N VAL A 64 5.57 7.79 -8.89
CA VAL A 64 6.22 7.72 -7.58
C VAL A 64 7.48 6.85 -7.67
N PRO A 65 8.65 7.32 -7.20
CA PRO A 65 9.87 6.54 -7.27
C PRO A 65 9.77 5.31 -6.36
N ARG A 66 10.19 4.15 -6.88
CA ARG A 66 10.29 2.92 -6.08
C ARG A 66 11.32 3.12 -4.97
N LYS A 67 10.91 2.84 -3.73
CA LYS A 67 11.79 2.87 -2.55
C LYS A 67 12.29 1.46 -2.25
N ARG A 68 13.55 1.33 -1.87
CA ARG A 68 14.10 0.10 -1.28
C ARG A 68 14.35 0.33 0.20
N TYR A 69 13.85 -0.58 1.03
CA TYR A 69 14.14 -0.58 2.46
C TYR A 69 15.46 -1.31 2.68
N ILE A 70 16.43 -0.59 3.24
CA ILE A 70 17.77 -1.10 3.52
C ILE A 70 18.15 -0.74 4.96
N HIS A 71 19.11 -1.48 5.52
CA HIS A 71 19.78 -1.06 6.74
C HIS A 71 20.87 -0.04 6.38
N LEU A 72 20.78 1.16 6.96
CA LEU A 72 21.75 2.25 6.76
C LEU A 72 22.15 2.81 8.14
N GLY A 73 23.45 2.86 8.42
CA GLY A 73 23.98 3.57 9.58
C GLY A 73 23.89 5.08 9.36
N VAL A 74 23.35 5.80 10.35
CA VAL A 74 23.33 7.26 10.41
C VAL A 74 23.76 7.64 11.81
N ASP A 75 24.65 8.63 11.93
CA ASP A 75 25.12 9.13 13.22
C ASP A 75 23.96 9.62 14.09
N ASP A 76 24.09 9.44 15.41
CA ASP A 76 23.00 9.66 16.36
C ASP A 76 22.51 11.12 16.40
N ASP A 77 23.44 12.07 16.31
CA ASP A 77 23.16 13.50 16.30
C ASP A 77 22.41 13.92 15.04
N VAL A 78 22.82 13.41 13.87
CA VAL A 78 22.15 13.62 12.59
C VAL A 78 20.73 13.04 12.63
N LEU A 79 20.58 11.81 13.09
CA LEU A 79 19.27 11.17 13.19
C LEU A 79 18.35 11.92 14.16
N SER A 80 18.89 12.35 15.31
CA SER A 80 18.18 13.13 16.32
C SER A 80 17.72 14.48 15.77
N TRP A 81 18.56 15.17 14.99
CA TRP A 81 18.19 16.40 14.31
C TRP A 81 17.02 16.19 13.34
N PHE A 82 17.04 15.15 12.50
CA PHE A 82 15.92 14.90 11.58
C PHE A 82 14.61 14.55 12.30
N LYS A 83 14.72 13.79 13.40
CA LYS A 83 13.58 13.40 14.25
C LYS A 83 12.95 14.58 14.98
N SER A 84 13.74 15.57 15.41
CA SER A 84 13.21 16.76 16.12
C SER A 84 12.24 17.59 15.28
N HIS A 85 12.30 17.47 13.95
CA HIS A 85 11.37 18.11 13.00
C HIS A 85 10.05 17.32 12.81
N GLY A 86 9.77 16.33 13.65
CA GLY A 86 8.50 15.59 13.69
C GLY A 86 8.34 14.52 12.61
N ARG A 87 7.08 14.15 12.33
CA ARG A 87 6.73 13.10 11.37
C ARG A 87 7.35 13.37 9.99
N GLY A 88 7.75 12.30 9.30
CA GLY A 88 8.35 12.40 7.97
C GLY A 88 9.87 12.60 7.94
N TYR A 89 10.56 12.42 9.07
CA TYR A 89 12.03 12.54 9.14
C TYR A 89 12.75 11.66 8.12
N GLN A 90 12.29 10.42 7.90
CA GLN A 90 12.86 9.52 6.89
C GLN A 90 12.68 10.05 5.45
N THR A 91 11.53 10.68 5.16
CA THR A 91 11.28 11.34 3.86
C THR A 91 12.25 12.50 3.65
N ARG A 92 12.51 13.29 4.70
CA ARG A 92 13.49 14.39 4.64
C ARG A 92 14.92 13.88 4.43
N ILE A 93 15.34 12.83 5.14
CA ILE A 93 16.65 12.17 4.91
C ILE A 93 16.77 11.74 3.45
N ASN A 94 15.76 11.03 2.93
CA ASN A 94 15.77 10.55 1.55
C ASN A 94 15.79 11.71 0.53
N ALA A 95 15.15 12.84 0.81
CA ALA A 95 15.17 14.02 -0.06
C ALA A 95 16.58 14.64 -0.13
N VAL A 96 17.30 14.72 1.00
CA VAL A 96 18.69 15.19 1.03
C VAL A 96 19.61 14.26 0.24
N LEU A 97 19.52 12.95 0.46
CA LEU A 97 20.30 11.96 -0.29
C LEU A 97 20.03 12.04 -1.81
N ARG A 98 18.76 12.18 -2.20
CA ARG A 98 18.38 12.36 -3.60
C ARG A 98 19.01 13.62 -4.21
N ARG A 99 18.94 14.75 -3.51
CA ARG A 99 19.54 16.01 -3.98
C ARG A 99 21.06 15.89 -4.14
N TYR A 100 21.72 15.20 -3.21
CA TYR A 100 23.15 14.91 -3.31
C TYR A 100 23.47 14.11 -4.57
N VAL A 101 22.75 13.03 -4.85
CA VAL A 101 22.95 12.23 -6.07
C VAL A 101 22.69 13.05 -7.34
N GLU A 102 21.59 13.82 -7.40
CA GLU A 102 21.23 14.63 -8.57
C GLU A 102 22.27 15.70 -8.92
N THR A 103 22.85 16.33 -7.89
CA THR A 103 23.90 17.35 -8.09
C THR A 103 25.19 16.74 -8.62
N HIS A 104 25.59 15.57 -8.11
CA HIS A 104 26.84 14.92 -8.51
C HIS A 104 26.72 14.15 -9.83
N ARG A 105 25.52 13.72 -10.22
CA ARG A 105 25.29 13.08 -11.53
C ARG A 105 25.30 14.06 -12.71
N LYS A 106 25.06 15.36 -12.47
CA LYS A 106 25.06 16.39 -13.54
C LYS A 106 26.44 17.02 -13.79
N ALA A 107 27.41 16.72 -12.94
CA ALA A 107 28.77 17.30 -12.99
C ALA A 107 29.80 16.38 -13.68
N GLY A 108 29.35 15.29 -14.32
CA GLY A 108 30.15 14.42 -15.19
C GLY A 108 29.35 14.07 -16.44
#